data_AF-A0A2W7B402-F1
#
_entry.id   AF-A0A2W7B402-F1
#
_cell.length_a   1.000
_cell.length_b   1.000
_cell.length_c   1.000
_cell.angle_alpha   90.00
_cell.angle_beta   90.00
_cell.angle_gamma   90.00
#
_symmetry.space_group_name_H-M   'P 1'
#
loop_
_entity.id
_entity.type
_entity.pdbx_description
1 polymer ?
#
loop_
_entity_poly.entity_id
_entity_poly.type
_entity_poly.pdbx_seq_one_letter_code
_entity_poly.pdbx_strand_id
1 'polypeptide(L)'
;MLSPLTYLKQNSFLRRGLYGLMATLMAVTIGLATPTPSQASIFDLIFQGIRYVQLGNMSDRDEVNLGTQIDRQLKAQQGVRVYNRNSAINNYINEIGQRLAASSDRPNLPYTFQVVDDNSVNAFATTGGFVYIQTGLIRAAANEAELAGVMAHEIGHITGRHAIQQMRQRALASGVAGALEVRQDALVGLGVQLALQLPNSREAEYDADRRGFNTLGRAGYDTTGFISFMQKLEGGNTAEFLSTHPNPGNRVSNLQAMNSAGTYANTGAGTDANAYRSRISGL
;
A
#
# COMPACT_ATOMS: atom_id res chain seq x y z
N MET A 1 68.30 -22.23 15.44
CA MET A 1 67.20 -22.31 14.45
C MET A 1 66.71 -20.90 14.18
N LEU A 2 66.81 -20.41 12.94
CA LEU A 2 66.26 -19.09 12.59
C LEU A 2 64.73 -19.14 12.63
N SER A 3 64.09 -18.06 13.09
CA SER A 3 62.63 -18.01 13.11
C SER A 3 62.08 -18.09 11.67
N PRO A 4 60.89 -18.69 11.46
CA PRO A 4 60.31 -18.86 10.12
C PRO A 4 60.20 -17.55 9.33
N LEU A 5 59.98 -16.43 10.03
CA LEU A 5 59.88 -15.08 9.45
C LEU A 5 61.23 -14.57 8.93
N THR A 6 62.34 -14.90 9.59
CA THR A 6 63.68 -14.49 9.15
C THR A 6 64.13 -15.25 7.91
N TYR A 7 63.73 -16.52 7.77
CA TYR A 7 64.02 -17.35 6.61
C TYR A 7 63.29 -16.85 5.34
N LEU A 8 62.02 -16.45 5.48
CA LEU A 8 61.23 -15.83 4.41
C LEU A 8 61.81 -14.48 3.94
N LYS A 9 62.51 -13.75 4.82
CA LYS A 9 63.10 -12.44 4.48
C LYS A 9 64.35 -12.57 3.60
N GLN A 10 65.14 -13.63 3.78
CA GLN A 10 66.38 -13.88 3.03
C GLN A 10 66.15 -14.59 1.69
N ASN A 11 65.10 -15.42 1.55
CA ASN A 11 64.86 -16.17 0.33
C ASN A 11 63.85 -15.49 -0.60
N SER A 12 64.38 -14.74 -1.58
CA SER A 12 63.58 -13.95 -2.52
C SER A 12 62.63 -14.78 -3.38
N PHE A 13 62.95 -16.05 -3.65
CA PHE A 13 62.12 -16.98 -4.41
C PHE A 13 60.86 -17.38 -3.62
N LEU A 14 61.04 -17.82 -2.37
CA LEU A 14 59.94 -18.17 -1.46
C LEU A 14 59.02 -16.97 -1.17
N ARG A 15 59.60 -15.77 -1.02
CA ARG A 15 58.83 -14.54 -0.80
C ARG A 15 57.96 -14.17 -2.01
N ARG A 16 58.48 -14.31 -3.23
CA ARG A 16 57.72 -14.09 -4.47
C ARG A 16 56.60 -15.12 -4.62
N GLY A 17 56.87 -16.38 -4.29
CA GLY A 17 55.83 -17.44 -4.27
C GLY A 17 54.71 -17.15 -3.28
N LEU A 18 55.04 -16.72 -2.06
CA LEU A 18 54.06 -16.36 -1.03
C LEU A 18 53.19 -15.17 -1.44
N TYR A 19 53.79 -14.12 -2.03
CA TYR A 19 53.02 -12.98 -2.54
C TYR A 19 52.13 -13.35 -3.72
N GLY A 20 52.59 -14.23 -4.62
CA GLY A 20 51.75 -14.76 -5.70
C GLY A 20 50.55 -15.55 -5.16
N LEU A 21 50.75 -16.36 -4.12
CA LEU A 21 49.69 -17.13 -3.48
C LEU A 21 48.70 -16.25 -2.72
N MET A 22 49.17 -15.22 -2.00
CA MET A 22 48.30 -14.26 -1.34
C MET A 22 47.51 -13.41 -2.34
N ALA A 23 48.13 -12.98 -3.44
CA ALA A 23 47.46 -12.21 -4.49
C ALA A 23 46.38 -13.03 -5.21
N THR A 24 46.64 -14.32 -5.47
CA THR A 24 45.64 -15.23 -6.06
C THR A 24 44.51 -15.54 -5.08
N LEU A 25 44.80 -15.76 -3.80
CA LEU A 25 43.75 -15.92 -2.78
C LEU A 25 42.86 -14.68 -2.67
N MET A 26 43.46 -13.48 -2.69
CA MET A 26 42.72 -12.21 -2.64
C MET A 26 41.88 -11.98 -3.90
N ALA A 27 42.37 -12.37 -5.09
CA ALA A 27 41.61 -12.28 -6.33
C ALA A 27 40.40 -13.25 -6.35
N VAL A 28 40.58 -14.47 -5.82
CA VAL A 28 39.50 -15.47 -5.72
C VAL A 28 38.43 -15.04 -4.71
N THR A 29 38.81 -14.47 -3.57
CA THR A 29 37.82 -13.99 -2.59
C THR A 29 37.04 -12.76 -3.08
N ILE A 30 37.67 -11.85 -3.83
CA ILE A 30 36.97 -10.73 -4.47
C ILE A 30 36.02 -11.23 -5.57
N GLY A 31 36.39 -12.27 -6.34
CA GLY A 31 35.54 -12.84 -7.39
C GLY A 31 34.32 -13.62 -6.89
N LEU A 32 34.36 -14.13 -5.65
CA LEU A 32 33.23 -14.87 -5.04
C LEU A 32 32.30 -13.97 -4.21
N ALA A 33 32.74 -12.77 -3.83
CA ALA A 33 31.98 -11.82 -3.02
C ALA A 33 31.35 -10.67 -3.83
N THR A 34 31.68 -10.55 -5.12
CA THR A 34 30.92 -9.66 -6.00
C THR A 34 29.59 -10.34 -6.35
N PRO A 35 28.44 -9.73 -6.06
CA PRO A 35 27.18 -10.21 -6.61
C PRO A 35 27.36 -10.22 -8.13
N THR A 36 27.30 -11.40 -8.74
CA THR A 36 27.25 -11.49 -10.20
C THR A 36 26.00 -10.73 -10.61
N PRO A 37 26.10 -9.64 -11.39
CA PRO A 37 24.91 -9.12 -12.03
C PRO A 37 24.35 -10.29 -12.83
N SER A 38 23.08 -10.66 -12.60
CA SER A 38 22.40 -11.63 -13.45
C SER A 38 22.63 -11.15 -14.88
N GLN A 39 23.41 -11.89 -15.66
CA GLN A 39 23.59 -11.59 -17.07
C GLN A 39 22.29 -11.98 -17.76
N ALA A 40 21.27 -11.13 -17.62
CA ALA A 40 20.18 -11.10 -18.56
C ALA A 40 20.82 -10.81 -19.91
N SER A 41 20.59 -11.70 -20.88
CA SER A 41 21.07 -11.49 -22.23
C SER A 41 20.54 -10.15 -22.74
N ILE A 42 21.31 -9.42 -23.54
CA ILE A 42 20.80 -8.24 -24.25
C ILE A 42 19.54 -8.62 -25.06
N PHE A 43 19.45 -9.87 -25.53
CA PHE A 43 18.25 -10.40 -26.15
C PHE A 43 17.07 -10.54 -25.18
N ASP A 44 17.29 -10.94 -23.92
CA ASP A 44 16.23 -10.97 -22.91
C ASP A 44 15.75 -9.56 -22.56
N LEU A 45 16.65 -8.56 -22.54
CA LEU A 45 16.32 -7.14 -22.33
C LEU A 45 15.60 -6.49 -23.53
N ILE A 46 15.85 -6.97 -24.75
CA ILE A 46 15.21 -6.50 -25.98
C ILE A 46 13.84 -7.18 -26.19
N PHE A 47 13.69 -8.46 -25.80
CA PHE A 47 12.45 -9.22 -25.99
C PHE A 47 11.52 -9.24 -24.77
N GLN A 48 12.01 -9.03 -23.54
CA GLN A 48 11.17 -8.60 -22.44
C GLN A 48 10.97 -7.10 -22.58
N GLY A 49 9.79 -6.68 -23.04
CA GLY A 49 9.47 -5.26 -23.18
C GLY A 49 9.56 -4.53 -21.84
N ILE A 50 10.73 -3.94 -21.55
CA ILE A 50 10.95 -3.12 -20.36
C ILE A 50 10.06 -1.88 -20.53
N ARG A 51 8.98 -1.84 -19.76
CA ARG A 51 8.09 -0.69 -19.70
C ARG A 51 8.56 0.22 -18.58
N TYR A 52 8.84 1.47 -18.95
CA TYR A 52 9.13 2.53 -18.01
C TYR A 52 7.88 3.38 -17.77
N VAL A 53 7.72 3.85 -16.54
CA VAL A 53 6.59 4.70 -16.17
C VAL A 53 7.07 5.99 -15.53
N GLN A 54 6.54 7.11 -16.00
CA GLN A 54 6.79 8.43 -15.43
C GLN A 54 5.77 8.74 -14.33
N LEU A 55 6.20 8.70 -13.06
CA LEU A 55 5.31 8.89 -11.90
C LEU A 55 4.73 10.31 -11.80
N GLY A 56 5.40 11.32 -12.37
CA GLY A 56 4.96 12.72 -12.31
C GLY A 56 3.79 13.06 -13.21
N ASN A 57 3.56 12.29 -14.28
CA ASN A 57 2.50 12.51 -15.27
C ASN A 57 1.82 11.19 -15.68
N MET A 58 1.71 10.25 -14.72
CA MET A 58 1.08 8.96 -14.96
C MET A 58 -0.39 9.16 -15.33
N SER A 59 -0.82 8.57 -16.45
CA SER A 59 -2.24 8.58 -16.86
C SER A 59 -3.08 7.66 -15.97
N ASP A 60 -4.40 7.87 -15.94
CA ASP A 60 -5.34 6.98 -15.23
C ASP A 60 -5.22 5.53 -15.73
N ARG A 61 -5.01 5.35 -17.04
CA ARG A 61 -4.84 4.03 -17.64
C ARG A 61 -3.58 3.34 -17.16
N ASP A 62 -2.46 4.04 -17.08
CA ASP A 62 -1.20 3.48 -16.59
C ASP A 62 -1.29 3.18 -15.09
N GLU A 63 -1.98 4.03 -14.35
CA GLU A 63 -2.28 3.81 -12.94
C GLU A 63 -3.09 2.53 -12.72
N VAL A 64 -4.16 2.31 -13.50
CA VAL A 64 -4.97 1.08 -13.47
C VAL A 64 -4.14 -0.15 -13.85
N ASN A 65 -3.27 -0.04 -14.87
CA ASN A 65 -2.40 -1.14 -15.27
C ASN A 65 -1.39 -1.51 -14.18
N LEU A 66 -0.84 -0.52 -13.48
CA LEU A 66 0.04 -0.73 -12.33
C LEU A 66 -0.72 -1.37 -11.16
N GLY A 67 -1.90 -0.85 -10.82
CA GLY A 67 -2.79 -1.40 -9.79
C GLY A 67 -3.15 -2.87 -10.05
N THR A 68 -3.46 -3.21 -11.30
CA THR A 68 -3.78 -4.59 -11.72
C THR A 68 -2.60 -5.54 -11.51
N GLN A 69 -1.36 -5.07 -11.66
CA GLN A 69 -0.18 -5.88 -11.39
C GLN A 69 0.07 -6.05 -9.90
N ILE A 70 -0.12 -4.99 -9.13
CA ILE A 70 -0.02 -5.02 -7.66
C ILE A 70 -1.06 -6.00 -7.09
N ASP A 71 -2.32 -5.92 -7.52
CA ASP A 71 -3.40 -6.83 -7.12
C ASP A 71 -3.05 -8.30 -7.39
N ARG A 72 -2.55 -8.61 -8.60
CA ARG A 72 -2.11 -9.97 -8.95
C ARG A 72 -0.99 -10.45 -8.02
N GLN A 73 -0.03 -9.58 -7.69
CA GLN A 73 1.09 -9.95 -6.82
C GLN A 73 0.66 -10.12 -5.36
N LEU A 74 -0.24 -9.27 -4.85
CA LEU A 74 -0.81 -9.39 -3.50
C LEU A 74 -1.51 -10.74 -3.30
N LYS A 75 -2.32 -11.15 -4.29
CA LYS A 75 -3.04 -12.43 -4.25
C LYS A 75 -2.14 -13.64 -4.44
N ALA A 76 -1.14 -13.55 -5.31
CA ALA A 76 -0.30 -14.69 -5.67
C ALA A 76 0.86 -14.94 -4.70
N GLN A 77 1.48 -13.88 -4.17
CA GLN A 77 2.77 -13.99 -3.47
C GLN A 77 2.72 -13.57 -2.00
N GLN A 78 1.79 -12.68 -1.62
CA GLN A 78 1.73 -12.12 -0.26
C GLN A 78 0.58 -12.67 0.58
N GLY A 79 -0.19 -13.62 0.04
CA GLY A 79 -1.20 -14.33 0.81
C GLY A 79 -2.44 -13.51 1.18
N VAL A 80 -2.75 -12.44 0.44
CA VAL A 80 -4.05 -11.75 0.57
C VAL A 80 -5.15 -12.72 0.11
N ARG A 81 -5.84 -13.31 1.09
CA ARG A 81 -6.88 -14.33 0.86
C ARG A 81 -8.23 -13.64 0.65
N VAL A 82 -8.76 -13.70 -0.56
CA VAL A 82 -10.12 -13.21 -0.84
C VAL A 82 -11.14 -14.05 -0.08
N TYR A 83 -12.03 -13.39 0.64
CA TYR A 83 -13.13 -14.04 1.34
C TYR A 83 -14.15 -14.59 0.34
N ASN A 84 -14.26 -15.91 0.28
CA ASN A 84 -15.11 -16.61 -0.70
C ASN A 84 -16.24 -17.45 -0.05
N ARG A 85 -16.41 -17.35 1.28
CA ARG A 85 -17.39 -18.14 2.04
C ARG A 85 -18.84 -17.69 1.84
N ASN A 86 -19.04 -16.40 1.54
CA ASN A 86 -20.36 -15.83 1.33
C ASN A 86 -20.32 -14.71 0.28
N SER A 87 -20.95 -14.95 -0.88
CA SER A 87 -21.03 -13.95 -1.96
C SER A 87 -21.94 -12.78 -1.63
N ALA A 88 -22.92 -12.94 -0.73
CA ALA A 88 -23.79 -11.84 -0.31
C ALA A 88 -23.01 -10.74 0.42
N ILE A 89 -22.01 -11.13 1.23
CA ILE A 89 -21.12 -10.18 1.90
C ILE A 89 -20.29 -9.41 0.86
N ASN A 90 -19.69 -10.12 -0.10
CA ASN A 90 -18.93 -9.48 -1.17
C ASN A 90 -19.79 -8.50 -1.99
N ASN A 91 -21.01 -8.89 -2.34
CA ASN A 91 -21.94 -8.04 -3.06
C ASN A 91 -22.31 -6.80 -2.24
N TYR A 92 -22.61 -6.97 -0.95
CA TYR A 92 -22.97 -5.87 -0.06
C TYR A 92 -21.82 -4.85 0.09
N ILE A 93 -20.59 -5.34 0.30
CA ILE A 93 -19.40 -4.47 0.37
C ILE A 93 -19.17 -3.77 -0.98
N ASN A 94 -19.35 -4.48 -2.10
CA ASN A 94 -19.27 -3.87 -3.42
C ASN A 94 -20.37 -2.81 -3.64
N GLU A 95 -21.61 -3.02 -3.19
CA GLU A 95 -22.69 -2.04 -3.29
C GLU A 95 -22.34 -0.73 -2.57
N ILE A 96 -21.83 -0.83 -1.32
CA ILE A 96 -21.34 0.33 -0.56
C ILE A 96 -20.21 1.02 -1.32
N GLY A 97 -19.21 0.24 -1.75
CA GLY A 97 -18.03 0.76 -2.44
C GLY A 97 -18.37 1.47 -3.75
N GLN A 98 -19.20 0.88 -4.60
CA GLN A 98 -19.59 1.48 -5.88
C GLN A 98 -20.40 2.76 -5.68
N ARG A 99 -21.28 2.81 -4.67
CA ARG A 99 -22.01 4.03 -4.29
C ARG A 99 -21.06 5.17 -3.89
N LEU A 100 -20.04 4.85 -3.10
CA LEU A 100 -19.01 5.82 -2.70
C LEU A 100 -18.14 6.25 -3.88
N ALA A 101 -17.64 5.31 -4.68
CA ALA A 101 -16.79 5.57 -5.84
C ALA A 101 -17.46 6.52 -6.85
N ALA A 102 -18.75 6.31 -7.14
CA ALA A 102 -19.54 7.17 -8.02
C ALA A 102 -19.66 8.63 -7.53
N SER A 103 -19.45 8.86 -6.22
CA SER A 103 -19.52 10.18 -5.57
C SER A 103 -18.13 10.76 -5.25
N SER A 104 -17.06 10.07 -5.63
CA SER A 104 -15.67 10.46 -5.39
C SER A 104 -15.17 11.52 -6.38
N ASP A 105 -13.95 12.02 -6.17
CA ASP A 105 -13.32 12.97 -7.09
C ASP A 105 -12.83 12.33 -8.40
N ARG A 106 -12.78 10.99 -8.50
CA ARG A 106 -12.36 10.25 -9.71
C ARG A 106 -13.35 9.10 -10.04
N PRO A 107 -14.63 9.40 -10.32
CA PRO A 107 -15.68 8.38 -10.41
C PRO A 107 -15.54 7.43 -11.61
N ASN A 108 -14.71 7.78 -12.60
CA ASN A 108 -14.53 7.01 -13.83
C ASN A 108 -13.44 5.93 -13.73
N LEU A 109 -12.76 5.79 -12.58
CA LEU A 109 -11.83 4.67 -12.37
C LEU A 109 -12.59 3.35 -12.21
N PRO A 110 -12.00 2.21 -12.65
CA PRO A 110 -12.62 0.90 -12.49
C PRO A 110 -12.43 0.38 -11.06
N TYR A 111 -13.19 0.94 -10.11
CA TYR A 111 -13.07 0.54 -8.71
C TYR A 111 -13.44 -0.93 -8.48
N THR A 112 -12.58 -1.63 -7.74
CA THR A 112 -12.77 -3.02 -7.33
C THR A 112 -12.65 -3.11 -5.80
N PHE A 113 -13.70 -3.59 -5.15
CA PHE A 113 -13.76 -3.77 -3.71
C PHE A 113 -13.65 -5.25 -3.37
N GLN A 114 -12.68 -5.60 -2.53
CA GLN A 114 -12.37 -6.99 -2.22
C GLN A 114 -12.44 -7.23 -0.72
N VAL A 115 -13.25 -8.20 -0.32
CA VAL A 115 -13.27 -8.65 1.07
C VAL A 115 -12.09 -9.60 1.28
N VAL A 116 -11.28 -9.34 2.31
CA VAL A 116 -10.10 -10.12 2.66
C VAL A 116 -10.40 -10.92 3.93
N ASP A 117 -10.14 -12.22 3.89
CA ASP A 117 -10.32 -13.17 4.97
C ASP A 117 -9.24 -13.01 6.04
N ASP A 118 -9.33 -11.91 6.77
CA ASP A 118 -8.45 -11.53 7.86
C ASP A 118 -9.28 -10.94 9.01
N ASN A 119 -8.96 -11.33 10.24
CA ASN A 119 -9.65 -10.93 11.46
C ASN A 119 -9.14 -9.61 12.01
N SER A 120 -8.06 -9.05 11.47
CA SER A 120 -7.57 -7.73 11.87
C SER A 120 -8.54 -6.63 11.43
N VAL A 121 -8.60 -5.55 12.22
CA VAL A 121 -9.39 -4.36 11.89
C VAL A 121 -8.54 -3.52 10.97
N ASN A 122 -8.66 -3.73 9.66
CA ASN A 122 -7.92 -2.95 8.68
C ASN A 122 -8.66 -2.87 7.32
N ALA A 123 -8.32 -1.85 6.54
CA ALA A 123 -8.59 -1.73 5.11
C ALA A 123 -7.39 -1.03 4.47
N PHE A 124 -7.20 -1.26 3.18
CA PHE A 124 -6.17 -0.54 2.44
C PHE A 124 -6.57 -0.40 0.98
N ALA A 125 -6.06 0.63 0.34
CA ALA A 125 -6.17 0.82 -1.10
C ALA A 125 -4.83 0.73 -1.81
N THR A 126 -4.85 0.20 -3.03
CA THR A 126 -3.76 0.37 -3.98
C THR A 126 -4.18 1.29 -5.11
N THR A 127 -3.21 1.65 -5.94
CA THR A 127 -3.44 2.55 -7.07
C THR A 127 -4.43 1.95 -8.09
N GLY A 128 -5.09 2.80 -8.88
CA GLY A 128 -5.93 2.32 -9.98
C GLY A 128 -7.32 1.79 -9.60
N GLY A 129 -7.79 2.03 -8.37
CA GLY A 129 -9.18 1.72 -7.96
C GLY A 129 -9.35 0.46 -7.10
N PHE A 130 -8.28 -0.21 -6.68
CA PHE A 130 -8.39 -1.44 -5.90
C PHE A 130 -8.43 -1.14 -4.40
N VAL A 131 -9.48 -1.59 -3.72
CA VAL A 131 -9.71 -1.41 -2.29
C VAL A 131 -9.94 -2.77 -1.62
N TYR A 132 -9.30 -2.98 -0.48
CA TYR A 132 -9.30 -4.24 0.26
C TYR A 132 -9.87 -3.99 1.66
N ILE A 133 -10.86 -4.77 2.05
CA ILE A 133 -11.63 -4.61 3.28
C ILE A 133 -11.51 -5.91 4.07
N GLN A 134 -10.89 -5.89 5.24
CA GLN A 134 -10.73 -7.10 6.04
C GLN A 134 -12.02 -7.46 6.80
N THR A 135 -12.29 -8.75 6.99
CA THR A 135 -13.49 -9.19 7.73
C THR A 135 -13.52 -8.68 9.18
N GLY A 136 -12.36 -8.47 9.80
CA GLY A 136 -12.26 -7.85 11.13
C GLY A 136 -12.81 -6.42 11.16
N LEU A 137 -12.51 -5.61 10.14
CA LEU A 137 -13.08 -4.27 10.00
C LEU A 137 -14.61 -4.31 9.86
N ILE A 138 -15.12 -5.20 9.02
CA ILE A 138 -16.58 -5.34 8.80
C ILE A 138 -17.28 -5.68 10.13
N ARG A 139 -16.71 -6.58 10.93
CA ARG A 139 -17.26 -6.93 12.26
C ARG A 139 -17.10 -5.82 13.31
N ALA A 140 -16.07 -4.99 13.20
CA ALA A 140 -15.79 -3.91 14.17
C ALA A 140 -16.68 -2.67 13.97
N ALA A 141 -17.13 -2.41 12.75
CA ALA A 141 -18.07 -1.33 12.45
C ALA A 141 -19.42 -1.60 13.14
N ALA A 142 -20.00 -0.59 13.80
CA ALA A 142 -21.28 -0.73 14.49
C ALA A 142 -22.48 -0.62 13.53
N ASN A 143 -22.29 0.04 12.39
CA ASN A 143 -23.30 0.27 11.37
C ASN A 143 -22.63 0.50 9.99
N GLU A 144 -23.45 0.61 8.94
CA GLU A 144 -23.00 0.79 7.56
C GLU A 144 -22.27 2.12 7.36
N ALA A 145 -22.70 3.20 8.03
CA ALA A 145 -22.09 4.52 7.93
C ALA A 145 -20.65 4.56 8.46
N GLU A 146 -20.35 3.84 9.54
CA GLU A 146 -18.97 3.67 10.03
C GLU A 146 -18.09 2.95 9.00
N LEU A 147 -18.56 1.82 8.48
CA LEU A 147 -17.82 1.06 7.47
C LEU A 147 -17.63 1.88 6.19
N ALA A 148 -18.69 2.54 5.72
CA ALA A 148 -18.64 3.42 4.55
C ALA A 148 -17.67 4.59 4.75
N GLY A 149 -17.55 5.11 5.97
CA GLY A 149 -16.56 6.14 6.31
C GLY A 149 -15.13 5.68 6.09
N VAL A 150 -14.77 4.47 6.56
CA VAL A 150 -13.44 3.89 6.34
C VAL A 150 -13.21 3.61 4.85
N MET A 151 -14.20 3.05 4.15
CA MET A 151 -14.09 2.82 2.70
C MET A 151 -13.94 4.13 1.91
N ALA A 152 -14.63 5.20 2.33
CA ALA A 152 -14.50 6.51 1.71
C ALA A 152 -13.11 7.12 1.94
N HIS A 153 -12.51 6.90 3.12
CA HIS A 153 -11.13 7.25 3.41
C HIS A 153 -10.14 6.56 2.47
N GLU A 154 -10.29 5.25 2.24
CA GLU A 154 -9.47 4.50 1.27
C GLU A 154 -9.63 5.01 -0.17
N ILE A 155 -10.85 5.38 -0.58
CA ILE A 155 -11.10 6.06 -1.85
C ILE A 155 -10.42 7.44 -1.88
N GLY A 156 -10.34 8.12 -0.74
CA GLY A 156 -9.56 9.34 -0.54
C GLY A 156 -8.08 9.17 -0.89
N HIS A 157 -7.45 8.06 -0.48
CA HIS A 157 -6.07 7.75 -0.86
C HIS A 157 -5.89 7.55 -2.37
N ILE A 158 -6.86 6.89 -3.04
CA ILE A 158 -6.84 6.67 -4.49
C ILE A 158 -7.02 7.99 -5.25
N THR A 159 -7.98 8.80 -4.82
CA THR A 159 -8.28 10.09 -5.47
C THR A 159 -7.18 11.13 -5.25
N GLY A 160 -6.51 11.11 -4.10
CA GLY A 160 -5.29 11.88 -3.81
C GLY A 160 -4.01 11.32 -4.45
N ARG A 161 -4.07 10.13 -5.07
CA ARG A 161 -2.91 9.41 -5.66
C ARG A 161 -1.76 9.22 -4.66
N HIS A 162 -2.06 9.03 -3.37
CA HIS A 162 -1.05 9.01 -2.30
C HIS A 162 -0.01 7.90 -2.49
N ALA A 163 -0.44 6.70 -2.91
CA ALA A 163 0.47 5.60 -3.22
C ALA A 163 1.48 5.97 -4.32
N ILE A 164 1.05 6.66 -5.39
CA ILE A 164 1.94 7.11 -6.48
C ILE A 164 2.94 8.15 -5.98
N GLN A 165 2.49 9.10 -5.14
CA GLN A 165 3.36 10.10 -4.54
C GLN A 165 4.43 9.44 -3.64
N GLN A 166 4.04 8.45 -2.84
CA GLN A 166 4.95 7.74 -1.95
C GLN A 166 5.93 6.85 -2.73
N MET A 167 5.47 6.17 -3.79
CA MET A 167 6.36 5.47 -4.74
C MET A 167 7.39 6.41 -5.35
N ARG A 168 6.97 7.62 -5.76
CA ARG A 168 7.87 8.63 -6.33
C ARG A 168 8.92 9.07 -5.33
N GLN A 169 8.52 9.38 -4.09
CA GLN A 169 9.46 9.77 -3.04
C GLN A 169 10.49 8.67 -2.76
N ARG A 170 10.08 7.40 -2.75
CA ARG A 170 11.00 6.27 -2.55
C ARG A 170 11.90 6.01 -3.75
N ALA A 171 11.39 6.11 -4.98
CA ALA A 171 12.20 6.02 -6.18
C ALA A 171 13.29 7.12 -6.20
N LEU A 172 12.95 8.33 -5.74
CA LEU A 172 13.91 9.42 -5.55
C LEU A 172 14.95 9.09 -4.47
N ALA A 173 14.51 8.66 -3.29
CA ALA A 173 15.39 8.36 -2.17
C ALA A 173 16.35 7.18 -2.43
N SER A 174 15.93 6.21 -3.26
CA SER A 174 16.75 5.05 -3.63
C SER A 174 17.76 5.33 -4.76
N GLY A 175 17.81 6.57 -5.29
CA GLY A 175 18.69 6.92 -6.40
C GLY A 175 18.26 6.34 -7.77
N VAL A 176 17.14 5.62 -7.81
CA VAL A 176 16.54 5.06 -9.03
C VAL A 176 15.99 6.17 -9.94
N ALA A 177 15.70 7.35 -9.39
CA ALA A 177 15.08 8.46 -10.10
C ALA A 177 16.04 9.40 -10.88
N GLY A 178 17.30 9.03 -11.09
CA GLY A 178 18.16 9.75 -12.04
C GLY A 178 17.63 9.71 -13.49
N ALA A 179 16.76 8.74 -13.79
CA ALA A 179 15.99 8.65 -15.02
C ALA A 179 14.52 9.00 -14.74
N LEU A 180 13.88 9.76 -15.64
CA LEU A 180 12.46 10.15 -15.62
C LEU A 180 11.48 8.95 -15.73
N GLU A 181 11.98 7.74 -15.54
CA GLU A 181 11.46 6.48 -16.01
C GLU A 181 11.85 5.38 -15.01
N VAL A 182 10.88 4.87 -14.26
CA VAL A 182 11.10 3.74 -13.33
C VAL A 182 10.60 2.46 -13.99
N ARG A 183 11.38 1.38 -13.86
CA ARG A 183 10.96 0.06 -14.36
C ARG A 183 9.65 -0.38 -13.70
N GLN A 184 8.73 -0.88 -14.50
CA GLN A 184 7.39 -1.26 -14.03
C GLN A 184 7.42 -2.34 -12.94
N ASP A 185 8.28 -3.35 -13.05
CA ASP A 185 8.42 -4.42 -12.04
C ASP A 185 8.88 -3.91 -10.67
N ALA A 186 9.82 -2.96 -10.65
CA ALA A 186 10.25 -2.28 -9.43
C ALA A 186 9.10 -1.48 -8.79
N LEU A 187 8.26 -0.82 -9.60
CA LEU A 187 7.09 -0.10 -9.10
C LEU A 187 6.02 -1.04 -8.52
N VAL A 188 5.79 -2.20 -9.14
CA VAL A 188 4.86 -3.20 -8.61
C VAL A 188 5.35 -3.68 -7.23
N GLY A 189 6.63 -4.02 -7.11
CA GLY A 189 7.22 -4.44 -5.83
C GLY A 189 7.10 -3.37 -4.74
N LEU A 190 7.39 -2.11 -5.08
CA LEU A 190 7.17 -0.98 -4.17
C LEU A 190 5.70 -0.82 -3.80
N GLY A 191 4.79 -0.91 -4.76
CA GLY A 191 3.35 -0.81 -4.53
C GLY A 191 2.82 -1.86 -3.57
N VAL A 192 3.28 -3.12 -3.72
CA VAL A 192 2.96 -4.22 -2.79
C VAL A 192 3.49 -3.93 -1.38
N GLN A 193 4.73 -3.46 -1.27
CA GLN A 193 5.32 -3.12 0.02
C GLN A 193 4.55 -1.98 0.72
N LEU A 194 4.16 -0.96 -0.05
CA LEU A 194 3.40 0.18 0.47
C LEU A 194 2.04 -0.26 1.00
N ALA A 195 1.34 -1.11 0.26
CA ALA A 195 0.02 -1.60 0.62
C ALA A 195 0.00 -2.40 1.94
N LEU A 196 1.08 -3.10 2.27
CA LEU A 196 1.11 -4.05 3.39
C LEU A 196 1.87 -3.57 4.62
N GLN A 197 2.84 -2.67 4.47
CA GLN A 197 3.85 -2.48 5.52
C GLN A 197 4.14 -1.03 5.86
N LEU A 198 3.74 -0.09 5.01
CA LEU A 198 4.26 1.27 5.12
C LEU A 198 3.18 2.24 5.52
N PRO A 199 3.38 3.00 6.62
CA PRO A 199 2.45 4.03 7.00
C PRO A 199 2.38 5.11 5.94
N ASN A 200 1.18 5.67 5.78
CA ASN A 200 1.00 6.91 5.04
C ASN A 200 1.63 8.10 5.78
N SER A 201 1.89 9.18 5.05
CA SER A 201 2.30 10.44 5.68
C SER A 201 1.11 11.12 6.37
N ARG A 202 1.39 12.00 7.34
CA ARG A 202 0.33 12.76 8.05
C ARG A 202 -0.49 13.60 7.08
N GLU A 203 0.17 14.22 6.11
CA GLU A 203 -0.45 15.04 5.08
C GLU A 203 -1.38 14.21 4.19
N ALA A 204 -0.95 13.00 3.81
CA ALA A 204 -1.78 12.07 3.05
C ALA A 204 -3.02 11.63 3.84
N GLU A 205 -2.88 11.38 5.14
CA GLU A 205 -4.02 11.02 6.01
C GLU A 205 -5.03 12.17 6.13
N TYR A 206 -4.60 13.43 6.32
CA TYR A 206 -5.53 14.57 6.34
C TYR A 206 -6.21 14.83 4.98
N ASP A 207 -5.49 14.62 3.88
CA ASP A 207 -6.07 14.75 2.55
C ASP A 207 -7.11 13.66 2.29
N ALA A 208 -6.80 12.42 2.67
CA ALA A 208 -7.71 11.28 2.58
C ALA A 208 -8.94 11.45 3.48
N ASP A 209 -8.78 11.94 4.72
CA ASP A 209 -9.89 12.32 5.60
C ASP A 209 -10.83 13.30 4.93
N ARG A 210 -10.27 14.38 4.39
CA ARG A 210 -11.06 15.46 3.77
C ARG A 210 -11.81 14.94 2.55
N ARG A 211 -11.16 14.16 1.69
CA ARG A 211 -11.78 13.57 0.49
C ARG A 211 -12.81 12.51 0.85
N GLY A 212 -12.50 11.65 1.82
CA GLY A 212 -13.37 10.59 2.30
C GLY A 212 -14.63 11.16 2.95
N PHE A 213 -14.50 12.16 3.82
CA PHE A 213 -15.63 12.87 4.41
C PHE A 213 -16.57 13.46 3.35
N ASN A 214 -16.01 14.14 2.34
CA ASN A 214 -16.80 14.69 1.24
C ASN A 214 -17.44 13.60 0.37
N THR A 215 -16.72 12.53 0.06
CA THR A 215 -17.23 11.39 -0.71
C THR A 215 -18.41 10.72 0.02
N LEU A 216 -18.27 10.51 1.32
CA LEU A 216 -19.30 9.94 2.19
C LEU A 216 -20.57 10.81 2.20
N GLY A 217 -20.41 12.12 2.40
CA GLY A 217 -21.51 13.07 2.40
C GLY A 217 -22.21 13.17 1.04
N ARG A 218 -21.47 13.24 -0.07
CA ARG A 218 -22.02 13.24 -1.44
C ARG A 218 -22.76 11.95 -1.78
N ALA A 219 -22.26 10.81 -1.28
CA ALA A 219 -22.93 9.53 -1.42
C ALA A 219 -24.22 9.43 -0.59
N GLY A 220 -24.51 10.42 0.26
CA GLY A 220 -25.73 10.51 1.06
C GLY A 220 -25.71 9.65 2.32
N TYR A 221 -24.52 9.30 2.83
CA TYR A 221 -24.36 8.67 4.14
C TYR A 221 -24.31 9.72 5.25
N ASP A 222 -24.63 9.31 6.47
CA ASP A 222 -24.38 10.12 7.64
C ASP A 222 -22.88 10.27 7.92
N THR A 223 -22.37 11.49 7.84
CA THR A 223 -20.94 11.77 8.00
C THR A 223 -20.42 11.56 9.41
N THR A 224 -21.32 11.47 10.42
CA THR A 224 -20.95 11.13 11.80
C THR A 224 -20.44 9.71 11.92
N GLY A 225 -20.79 8.80 11.00
CA GLY A 225 -20.27 7.43 10.98
C GLY A 225 -18.74 7.38 10.87
N PHE A 226 -18.15 8.22 10.01
CA PHE A 226 -16.69 8.28 9.88
C PHE A 226 -16.02 8.79 11.16
N ILE A 227 -16.57 9.85 11.75
CA ILE A 227 -16.08 10.42 13.02
C ILE A 227 -16.15 9.37 14.13
N SER A 228 -17.29 8.68 14.24
CA SER A 228 -17.53 7.66 15.26
C SER A 228 -16.54 6.50 15.15
N PHE A 229 -16.27 6.02 13.94
CA PHE A 229 -15.27 4.97 13.74
C PHE A 229 -13.86 5.44 14.12
N MET A 230 -13.47 6.66 13.72
CA MET A 230 -12.17 7.23 14.09
C MET A 230 -11.99 7.36 15.61
N GLN A 231 -13.04 7.77 16.33
CA GLN A 231 -13.03 7.81 17.80
C GLN A 231 -12.90 6.41 18.43
N LYS A 232 -13.54 5.39 17.82
CA LYS A 232 -13.39 3.99 18.25
C LYS A 232 -11.95 3.50 18.12
N LEU A 233 -11.24 3.93 17.08
CA LEU A 233 -9.82 3.60 16.89
C LEU A 233 -8.92 4.23 17.96
N GLU A 234 -9.20 5.46 18.38
CA GLU A 234 -8.45 6.15 19.44
C GLU A 234 -8.66 5.49 20.83
N GLY A 235 -9.84 4.91 21.07
CA GLY A 235 -10.21 4.30 22.36
C GLY A 235 -10.01 2.79 22.47
N GLY A 236 -9.56 2.10 21.41
CA GLY A 236 -9.56 0.62 21.32
C GLY A 236 -8.21 -0.01 20.96
N ASN A 237 -8.16 -1.35 20.99
CA ASN A 237 -6.98 -2.13 20.58
C ASN A 237 -6.94 -2.35 19.05
N THR A 238 -6.93 -1.24 18.28
CA THR A 238 -6.88 -1.25 16.81
C THR A 238 -5.51 -0.85 16.30
N ALA A 239 -4.48 -1.48 16.89
CA ALA A 239 -3.08 -1.19 16.60
C ALA A 239 -2.72 -1.38 15.12
N GLU A 240 -3.34 -2.36 14.45
CA GLU A 240 -3.08 -2.65 13.04
C GLU A 240 -3.49 -1.49 12.12
N PHE A 241 -4.73 -1.00 12.23
CA PHE A 241 -5.19 0.17 11.46
C PHE A 241 -4.31 1.40 11.69
N LEU A 242 -3.96 1.68 12.94
CA LEU A 242 -3.14 2.85 13.28
C LEU A 242 -1.67 2.71 12.84
N SER A 243 -1.21 1.48 12.56
CA SER A 243 0.14 1.23 12.05
C SER A 243 0.29 1.65 10.58
N THR A 244 -0.78 1.53 9.78
CA THR A 244 -0.81 1.95 8.37
C THR A 244 -1.40 3.36 8.19
N HIS A 245 -2.32 3.75 9.07
CA HIS A 245 -3.00 5.05 9.09
C HIS A 245 -2.70 5.81 10.39
N PRO A 246 -1.53 6.45 10.50
CA PRO A 246 -1.16 7.13 11.73
C PRO A 246 -2.15 8.27 12.06
N ASN A 247 -2.54 8.36 13.32
CA ASN A 247 -3.34 9.47 13.83
C ASN A 247 -2.47 10.43 14.66
N PRO A 248 -2.07 11.59 14.11
CA PRO A 248 -1.29 12.59 14.85
C PRO A 248 -2.06 13.32 15.97
N GLY A 249 -3.32 12.95 16.25
CA GLY A 249 -4.12 13.40 17.40
C GLY A 249 -5.16 14.49 17.11
N ASN A 250 -5.30 14.93 15.87
CA ASN A 250 -6.21 16.02 15.46
C ASN A 250 -7.10 15.64 14.24
N ARG A 251 -7.08 14.39 13.80
CA ARG A 251 -7.92 13.94 12.68
C ARG A 251 -9.40 13.98 13.04
N VAL A 252 -9.76 13.45 14.21
CA VAL A 252 -11.14 13.48 14.74
C VAL A 252 -11.66 14.92 14.88
N SER A 253 -10.88 15.82 15.48
CA SER A 253 -11.29 17.22 15.66
C SER A 253 -11.47 17.95 14.32
N ASN A 254 -10.63 17.66 13.32
CA ASN A 254 -10.80 18.20 11.97
C ASN A 254 -12.08 17.69 11.30
N LEU A 255 -12.38 16.39 11.38
CA LEU A 255 -13.62 15.83 10.85
C LEU A 255 -14.85 16.40 11.57
N GLN A 256 -14.78 16.60 12.89
CA GLN A 256 -15.84 17.26 13.66
C GLN A 256 -16.05 18.71 13.22
N ALA A 257 -14.98 19.45 12.94
CA ALA A 257 -15.08 20.81 12.42
C ALA A 257 -15.74 20.84 11.03
N MET A 258 -15.38 19.90 10.14
CA MET A 258 -16.01 19.76 8.82
C MET A 258 -17.50 19.43 8.93
N ASN A 259 -17.88 18.53 9.83
CA ASN A 259 -19.27 18.19 10.09
C ASN A 259 -20.06 19.37 10.67
N SER A 260 -19.45 20.11 11.59
CA SER A 260 -20.07 21.30 12.21
C SER A 260 -20.28 22.45 11.23
N ALA A 261 -19.47 22.52 10.17
CA ALA A 261 -19.67 23.47 9.07
C ALA A 261 -20.95 23.18 8.25
N GLY A 262 -21.60 22.04 8.45
CA GLY A 262 -22.95 21.76 7.93
C GLY A 262 -23.04 21.56 6.42
N THR A 263 -21.95 21.16 5.76
CA THR A 263 -21.93 20.94 4.30
C THR A 263 -22.88 19.81 3.86
N TYR A 264 -23.08 18.80 4.69
CA TYR A 264 -23.97 17.68 4.42
C TYR A 264 -24.95 17.51 5.58
N ALA A 265 -26.20 17.16 5.27
CA ALA A 265 -27.21 16.91 6.28
C ALA A 265 -26.97 15.54 6.93
N ASN A 266 -26.98 15.49 8.27
CA ASN A 266 -26.96 14.24 9.03
C ASN A 266 -28.36 13.62 8.97
N THR A 267 -28.58 12.79 7.96
CA THR A 267 -29.88 12.16 7.69
C THR A 267 -30.08 10.85 8.45
N GLY A 268 -29.07 10.37 9.20
CA GLY A 268 -29.07 9.04 9.81
C GLY A 268 -28.86 7.90 8.81
N ALA A 269 -28.62 8.19 7.53
CA ALA A 269 -28.42 7.17 6.50
C ALA A 269 -27.23 6.26 6.83
N GLY A 270 -27.49 4.95 6.89
CA GLY A 270 -26.49 3.93 7.22
C GLY A 270 -26.24 3.73 8.72
N THR A 271 -26.97 4.42 9.61
CA THR A 271 -26.74 4.32 11.07
C THR A 271 -27.53 3.19 11.76
N ASP A 272 -28.42 2.50 11.04
CA ASP A 272 -29.19 1.35 11.57
C ASP A 272 -28.27 0.14 11.81
N ALA A 273 -27.90 -0.07 13.07
CA ALA A 273 -27.05 -1.17 13.51
C ALA A 273 -27.70 -2.55 13.32
N ASN A 274 -29.02 -2.67 13.42
CA ASN A 274 -29.72 -3.95 13.26
C ASN A 274 -29.77 -4.36 11.80
N ALA A 275 -30.08 -3.41 10.90
CA ALA A 275 -30.00 -3.62 9.47
C ALA A 275 -28.59 -4.05 9.04
N TYR A 276 -27.57 -3.34 9.52
CA TYR A 276 -26.17 -3.67 9.26
C TYR A 276 -25.81 -5.09 9.73
N ARG A 277 -26.09 -5.42 11.01
CA ARG A 277 -25.83 -6.76 11.57
C ARG A 277 -26.54 -7.88 10.81
N SER A 278 -27.77 -7.64 10.35
CA SER A 278 -28.50 -8.60 9.52
C SER A 278 -27.77 -8.86 8.19
N ARG A 279 -27.27 -7.80 7.54
CA ARG A 279 -26.52 -7.92 6.27
C ARG A 279 -25.21 -8.68 6.45
N ILE A 280 -24.53 -8.51 7.59
CA ILE A 280 -23.22 -9.14 7.86
C ILE A 280 -23.30 -10.45 8.66
N SER A 281 -24.50 -10.97 8.93
CA SER A 281 -24.72 -12.14 9.81
C SER A 281 -24.03 -13.44 9.36
N GLY A 282 -23.57 -13.52 8.12
CA GLY A 282 -22.82 -14.66 7.57
C GLY A 282 -21.29 -14.55 7.62
N LEU A 283 -20.74 -13.52 8.28
CA LEU A 283 -19.30 -13.33 8.52
C LEU A 283 -18.83 -13.95 9.84
#